data_AF-A0A966TXJ9-F1
#
_entry.id   AF-A0A966TXJ9-F1
#
_cell.length_a   1.000
_cell.length_b   1.000
_cell.length_c   1.000
_cell.angle_alpha   90.00
_cell.angle_beta   90.00
_cell.angle_gamma   90.00
#
_symmetry.space_group_name_H-M   'P 1'
#
loop_
_entity.id
_entity.type
_entity.pdbx_description
1 polymer ?
#
loop_
_entity_poly.entity_id
_entity_poly.type
_entity_poly.pdbx_seq_one_letter_code
_entity_poly.pdbx_strand_id
1 'polypeptide(L)'
;MRQSVSEAKTLLIKAGCGVGVPIGLLEDLAPAALWLQACGRSGFDQALAAMRSLDEGRAPHAFYAVSNANPVDPSKKTQVSSIYLLAQLGDRLQIGRLVGSENSCFYDVDCPELVAATLVLLHRDLELDEPLWVLAATAEFLSKPRGGGILVQMPSVRRPRSENTRLLLVSAEGAHESKRSTDILLDADTEAVALESARTDGLTVNADTVEGLRSFASRLLVPESEQSLRFGAGAGINDTD
;
A
#
# COMPACT_ATOMS: atom_id res chain seq x y z
N MET A 1 -3.28 2.32 -20.43
CA MET A 1 -2.42 3.38 -21.00
C MET A 1 -1.02 3.28 -20.41
N ARG A 2 -0.01 3.88 -21.05
CA ARG A 2 1.37 3.94 -20.52
C ARG A 2 1.59 5.26 -19.78
N GLN A 3 2.24 5.22 -18.63
CA GLN A 3 2.73 6.39 -17.90
C GLN A 3 4.17 6.19 -17.46
N SER A 4 4.96 7.26 -17.47
CA SER A 4 6.30 7.18 -16.85
C SER A 4 6.18 6.94 -15.35
N VAL A 5 7.17 6.26 -14.75
CA VAL A 5 7.20 6.00 -13.30
C VAL A 5 7.09 7.31 -12.51
N SER A 6 7.78 8.37 -12.93
CA SER A 6 7.77 9.68 -12.28
C SER A 6 6.43 10.39 -12.39
N GLU A 7 5.78 10.34 -13.56
CA GLU A 7 4.44 10.91 -13.75
C GLU A 7 3.42 10.18 -12.89
N ALA A 8 3.45 8.85 -12.91
CA ALA A 8 2.55 8.02 -12.14
C ALA A 8 2.71 8.24 -10.63
N LYS A 9 3.95 8.31 -10.13
CA LYS A 9 4.26 8.66 -8.73
C LYS A 9 3.71 10.03 -8.36
N THR A 10 3.97 11.03 -9.20
CA THR A 10 3.53 12.42 -8.94
C THR A 10 2.01 12.52 -8.92
N LEU A 11 1.33 11.86 -9.86
CA LEU A 11 -0.13 11.81 -9.91
C LEU A 11 -0.71 11.15 -8.66
N LEU A 12 -0.13 10.03 -8.22
CA LEU A 12 -0.53 9.32 -7.01
C LEU A 12 -0.40 10.20 -5.76
N ILE A 13 0.74 10.88 -5.59
CA ILE A 13 0.96 11.78 -4.44
C ILE A 13 -0.05 12.93 -4.47
N LYS A 14 -0.26 13.57 -5.63
CA LYS A 14 -1.26 14.65 -5.76
C LYS A 14 -2.67 14.16 -5.44
N ALA A 15 -3.04 12.99 -5.92
CA ALA A 15 -4.34 12.37 -5.63
C ALA A 15 -4.52 12.15 -4.12
N GLY A 16 -3.51 11.58 -3.46
CA GLY A 16 -3.51 11.35 -2.02
C GLY A 16 -3.66 12.65 -1.20
N CYS A 17 -2.91 13.69 -1.55
CA CYS A 17 -3.05 15.00 -0.92
C CYS A 17 -4.45 15.57 -1.14
N GLY A 18 -5.03 15.37 -2.33
CA GLY A 18 -6.39 15.81 -2.68
C GLY A 18 -7.51 15.13 -1.88
N VAL A 19 -7.23 13.98 -1.26
CA VAL A 19 -8.13 13.33 -0.28
C VAL A 19 -7.71 13.62 1.18
N GLY A 20 -6.77 14.53 1.42
CA GLY A 20 -6.36 14.93 2.77
C GLY A 20 -5.40 13.96 3.47
N VAL A 21 -4.67 13.11 2.72
CA VAL A 21 -3.60 12.28 3.29
C VAL A 21 -2.31 13.11 3.41
N PRO A 22 -1.62 13.09 4.56
CA PRO A 22 -0.31 13.72 4.71
C PRO A 22 0.73 13.18 3.72
N ILE A 23 1.56 14.08 3.17
CA ILE A 23 2.55 13.72 2.16
C ILE A 23 3.50 12.60 2.60
N GLY A 24 3.93 12.56 3.86
CA GLY A 24 4.80 11.50 4.38
C GLY A 24 4.20 10.10 4.22
N LEU A 25 2.91 9.93 4.50
CA LEU A 25 2.23 8.64 4.31
C LEU A 25 2.13 8.25 2.83
N LEU A 26 2.08 9.24 1.94
CA LEU A 26 2.05 9.01 0.48
C LEU A 26 3.43 8.65 -0.06
N GLU A 27 4.49 9.18 0.54
CA GLU A 27 5.86 8.78 0.24
C GLU A 27 6.15 7.34 0.67
N ASP A 28 5.52 6.87 1.75
CA ASP A 28 5.57 5.45 2.17
C ASP A 28 4.71 4.54 1.29
N LEU A 29 3.53 5.02 0.85
CA LEU A 29 2.62 4.30 -0.04
C LEU A 29 3.17 4.12 -1.46
N ALA A 30 3.78 5.17 -2.02
CA ALA A 30 4.09 5.23 -3.43
C ALA A 30 5.05 4.12 -3.91
N PRO A 31 6.14 3.77 -3.20
CA PRO A 31 7.01 2.66 -3.57
C PRO A 31 6.24 1.34 -3.73
N ALA A 32 5.35 1.03 -2.79
CA ALA A 32 4.54 -0.19 -2.84
C ALA A 32 3.57 -0.21 -4.01
N ALA A 33 2.85 0.89 -4.25
CA ALA A 33 1.92 0.98 -5.38
C ALA A 33 2.64 0.87 -6.74
N LEU A 34 3.79 1.52 -6.88
CA LEU A 34 4.62 1.45 -8.09
C LEU A 34 5.17 0.05 -8.32
N TRP A 35 5.71 -0.58 -7.28
CA TRP A 35 6.28 -1.92 -7.36
C TRP A 35 5.22 -2.95 -7.73
N LEU A 36 4.05 -2.92 -7.08
CA LEU A 36 2.92 -3.77 -7.44
C LEU A 36 2.52 -3.56 -8.91
N GLN A 37 2.43 -2.32 -9.36
CA GLN A 37 2.08 -2.02 -10.75
C GLN A 37 3.12 -2.52 -11.76
N ALA A 38 4.41 -2.33 -11.45
CA ALA A 38 5.50 -2.80 -12.29
C ALA A 38 5.45 -4.33 -12.42
N CYS A 39 5.20 -5.03 -11.32
CA CYS A 39 5.09 -6.49 -11.26
C CYS A 39 3.76 -7.05 -11.82
N GLY A 40 3.03 -6.27 -12.64
CA GLY A 40 1.80 -6.70 -13.29
C GLY A 40 0.60 -6.87 -12.36
N ARG A 41 0.67 -6.35 -11.13
CA ARG A 41 -0.44 -6.31 -10.17
C ARG A 41 -1.15 -4.96 -10.21
N SER A 42 -2.31 -4.89 -9.58
CA SER A 42 -3.19 -3.72 -9.61
C SER A 42 -2.81 -2.64 -8.59
N GLY A 43 -1.54 -2.22 -8.56
CA GLY A 43 -0.99 -1.32 -7.54
C GLY A 43 -1.70 0.04 -7.46
N PHE A 44 -1.93 0.67 -8.61
CA PHE A 44 -2.63 1.97 -8.67
C PHE A 44 -4.13 1.83 -8.40
N ASP A 45 -4.75 0.72 -8.82
CA ASP A 45 -6.15 0.44 -8.53
C ASP A 45 -6.38 0.30 -7.03
N GLN A 46 -5.46 -0.39 -6.35
CA GLN A 46 -5.48 -0.54 -4.88
C GLN A 46 -5.27 0.81 -4.19
N ALA A 47 -4.28 1.60 -4.63
CA ALA A 47 -4.08 2.94 -4.07
C ALA A 47 -5.32 3.84 -4.23
N LEU A 48 -5.93 3.85 -5.42
CA LEU A 48 -7.16 4.60 -5.66
C LEU A 48 -8.31 4.09 -4.78
N ALA A 49 -8.44 2.78 -4.59
CA ALA A 49 -9.47 2.19 -3.72
C ALA A 49 -9.26 2.55 -2.23
N ALA A 50 -8.02 2.59 -1.76
CA ALA A 50 -7.69 3.05 -0.41
C ALA A 50 -8.03 4.54 -0.22
N MET A 51 -7.67 5.39 -1.19
CA MET A 51 -8.02 6.82 -1.19
C MET A 51 -9.54 7.04 -1.20
N ARG A 52 -10.29 6.27 -2.01
CA ARG A 52 -11.76 6.30 -2.01
C ARG A 52 -12.34 5.90 -0.66
N SER A 53 -11.77 4.88 -0.02
CA SER A 53 -12.25 4.42 1.29
C SER A 53 -12.05 5.47 2.39
N LEU A 54 -10.98 6.26 2.30
CA LEU A 54 -10.79 7.45 3.12
C LEU A 54 -11.79 8.58 2.78
N ASP A 55 -11.91 8.95 1.51
CA ASP A 55 -12.79 10.02 1.03
C ASP A 55 -14.27 9.78 1.39
N GLU A 56 -14.73 8.54 1.27
CA GLU A 56 -16.11 8.13 1.56
C GLU A 56 -16.35 7.84 3.05
N GLY A 57 -15.33 8.02 3.90
CA GLY A 57 -15.42 7.80 5.35
C GLY A 57 -15.59 6.34 5.76
N ARG A 58 -15.31 5.37 4.87
CA ARG A 58 -15.34 3.94 5.20
C ARG A 58 -14.15 3.53 6.08
N ALA A 59 -13.00 4.16 5.86
CA ALA A 59 -11.80 4.02 6.67
C ALA A 59 -11.44 5.38 7.30
N PRO A 60 -10.97 5.43 8.55
CA PRO A 60 -10.62 6.68 9.22
C PRO A 60 -9.24 7.21 8.81
N HIS A 61 -9.09 8.53 8.83
CA HIS A 61 -7.80 9.24 8.79
C HIS A 61 -7.08 9.16 10.14
N ALA A 62 -6.73 7.95 10.58
CA ALA A 62 -6.13 7.75 11.90
C ALA A 62 -5.22 6.52 11.97
N PHE A 63 -4.19 6.62 12.80
CA PHE A 63 -3.41 5.48 13.25
C PHE A 63 -4.20 4.63 14.24
N TYR A 64 -3.96 3.32 14.22
CA TYR A 64 -4.65 2.38 15.09
C TYR A 64 -3.87 2.22 16.40
N ALA A 65 -4.57 2.05 17.51
CA ALA A 65 -3.94 1.62 18.75
C ALA A 65 -3.55 0.14 18.62
N VAL A 66 -2.36 -0.13 18.07
CA VAL A 66 -1.81 -1.50 17.99
C VAL A 66 -1.25 -1.86 19.37
N SER A 67 -2.13 -2.15 20.33
CA SER A 67 -1.72 -2.73 21.60
C SER A 67 -1.24 -4.16 21.34
N ASN A 68 -0.15 -4.57 22.01
CA ASN A 68 0.62 -5.80 21.76
C ASN A 68 -0.14 -7.13 22.00
N ALA A 69 -1.46 -7.17 22.02
CA ALA A 69 -2.22 -8.40 22.29
C ALA A 69 -3.59 -8.51 21.64
N ASN A 70 -4.09 -7.47 20.95
CA ASN A 70 -5.37 -7.59 20.24
C ASN A 70 -5.34 -6.71 18.99
N PRO A 71 -5.18 -7.31 17.80
CA PRO A 71 -5.43 -6.57 16.59
C PRO A 71 -6.91 -6.24 16.50
N VAL A 72 -7.18 -5.06 15.93
CA VAL A 72 -8.48 -4.38 15.73
C VAL A 72 -9.71 -5.26 16.05
N ASP A 73 -10.48 -4.82 17.05
CA ASP A 73 -11.74 -5.45 17.45
C ASP A 73 -12.69 -5.60 16.24
N PRO A 74 -12.99 -6.83 15.79
CA PRO A 74 -13.86 -7.08 14.64
C PRO A 74 -15.31 -6.61 14.87
N SER A 75 -15.67 -6.20 16.08
CA SER A 75 -16.96 -5.58 16.39
C SER A 75 -17.05 -4.12 15.93
N LYS A 76 -15.92 -3.45 15.70
CA LYS A 76 -15.89 -2.10 15.13
C LYS A 76 -16.16 -2.17 13.63
N LYS A 77 -17.31 -1.66 13.20
CA LYS A 77 -17.78 -1.63 11.79
C LYS A 77 -16.96 -0.73 10.85
N THR A 78 -15.85 -0.16 11.32
CA THR A 78 -15.02 0.76 10.53
C THR A 78 -13.83 0.01 9.96
N GLN A 79 -13.64 0.16 8.66
CA GLN A 79 -12.56 -0.45 7.91
C GLN A 79 -11.19 0.06 8.38
N VAL A 80 -10.16 -0.78 8.29
CA VAL A 80 -8.78 -0.42 8.56
C VAL A 80 -8.15 0.17 7.28
N SER A 81 -7.68 1.41 7.35
CA SER A 81 -6.98 2.10 6.25
C SER A 81 -5.60 1.50 6.03
N SER A 82 -5.34 0.98 4.83
CA SER A 82 -4.02 0.50 4.42
C SER A 82 -2.97 1.60 4.45
N ILE A 83 -3.34 2.84 4.10
CA ILE A 83 -2.43 4.00 4.02
C ILE A 83 -1.86 4.34 5.40
N TYR A 84 -2.68 4.30 6.45
CA TYR A 84 -2.20 4.53 7.82
C TYR A 84 -1.53 3.27 8.39
N LEU A 85 -2.06 2.09 8.06
CA LEU A 85 -1.54 0.83 8.58
C LEU A 85 -0.13 0.53 8.03
N LEU A 86 0.13 0.80 6.74
CA LEU A 86 1.45 0.55 6.14
C LEU A 86 2.55 1.38 6.80
N ALA A 87 2.29 2.64 7.11
CA ALA A 87 3.28 3.50 7.77
C ALA A 87 3.52 3.03 9.20
N GLN A 88 2.43 2.75 9.93
CA GLN A 88 2.53 2.27 11.31
C GLN A 88 3.27 0.92 11.42
N LEU A 89 2.98 -0.04 10.54
CA LEU A 89 3.68 -1.32 10.55
C LEU A 89 5.11 -1.18 10.01
N GLY A 90 5.36 -0.25 9.09
CA GLY A 90 6.70 0.11 8.63
C GLY A 90 7.57 0.61 9.77
N ASP A 91 7.08 1.58 10.56
CA ASP A 91 7.76 2.08 11.76
C ASP A 91 8.07 0.94 12.74
N ARG A 92 7.09 0.05 12.98
CA ARG A 92 7.28 -1.10 13.87
C ARG A 92 8.33 -2.08 13.35
N LEU A 93 8.42 -2.28 12.03
CA LEU A 93 9.44 -3.11 11.42
C LEU A 93 10.83 -2.51 11.63
N GLN A 94 10.99 -1.20 11.39
CA GLN A 94 12.27 -0.50 11.56
C GLN A 94 12.80 -0.56 13.00
N ILE A 95 11.92 -0.48 14.00
CA ILE A 95 12.33 -0.55 15.41
C ILE A 95 12.39 -2.00 15.96
N GLY A 96 12.27 -3.02 15.10
CA GLY A 96 12.35 -4.43 15.47
C GLY A 96 11.17 -4.94 16.32
N ARG A 97 10.02 -4.27 16.27
CA ARG A 97 8.80 -4.61 17.05
C ARG A 97 7.67 -5.23 16.23
N LEU A 98 7.89 -5.48 14.94
CA LEU A 98 7.03 -6.32 14.12
C LEU A 98 7.31 -7.81 14.37
N VAL A 99 8.54 -8.13 14.77
CA VAL A 99 9.10 -9.47 14.99
C VAL A 99 8.92 -9.84 16.47
N GLY A 100 7.69 -10.17 16.87
CA GLY A 100 7.40 -10.88 18.12
C GLY A 100 7.03 -12.33 17.82
N SER A 101 7.06 -13.22 18.82
CA SER A 101 6.70 -14.65 18.70
C SER A 101 5.22 -14.92 18.38
N GLU A 102 4.43 -13.90 18.05
CA GLU A 102 3.00 -14.01 17.79
C GLU A 102 2.64 -13.32 16.47
N ASN A 103 1.89 -14.02 15.63
CA ASN A 103 1.39 -13.50 14.37
C ASN A 103 0.49 -12.27 14.61
N SER A 104 0.70 -11.19 13.86
CA SER A 104 -0.18 -10.02 13.89
C SER A 104 -1.27 -10.15 12.82
N CYS A 105 -2.54 -10.12 13.22
CA CYS A 105 -3.67 -10.43 12.35
C CYS A 105 -4.66 -9.26 12.25
N PHE A 106 -4.67 -8.51 11.14
CA PHE A 106 -5.56 -7.36 10.95
C PHE A 106 -6.77 -7.73 10.10
N TYR A 107 -7.96 -7.38 10.58
CA TYR A 107 -9.22 -7.64 9.88
C TYR A 107 -9.74 -6.38 9.20
N ASP A 108 -10.44 -6.58 8.08
CA ASP A 108 -11.07 -5.53 7.29
C ASP A 108 -10.12 -4.41 6.85
N VAL A 109 -8.92 -4.77 6.40
CA VAL A 109 -7.98 -3.82 5.77
C VAL A 109 -8.46 -3.54 4.35
N ASP A 110 -8.63 -2.29 3.95
CA ASP A 110 -9.14 -1.93 2.61
C ASP A 110 -8.34 -2.52 1.45
N CYS A 111 -7.04 -2.30 1.43
CA CYS A 111 -6.14 -2.72 0.38
C CYS A 111 -4.91 -3.41 1.00
N PRO A 112 -5.05 -4.67 1.44
CA PRO A 112 -4.02 -5.37 2.21
C PRO A 112 -2.74 -5.64 1.41
N GLU A 113 -2.78 -5.75 0.07
CA GLU A 113 -1.54 -5.96 -0.68
C GLU A 113 -0.64 -4.72 -0.71
N LEU A 114 -1.19 -3.51 -0.55
CA LEU A 114 -0.37 -2.30 -0.37
C LEU A 114 0.47 -2.41 0.90
N VAL A 115 -0.16 -2.84 2.00
CA VAL A 115 0.52 -3.04 3.28
C VAL A 115 1.56 -4.16 3.16
N ALA A 116 1.19 -5.28 2.54
CA ALA A 116 2.10 -6.39 2.33
C ALA A 116 3.33 -5.97 1.51
N ALA A 117 3.12 -5.29 0.38
CA ALA A 117 4.18 -4.78 -0.48
C ALA A 117 5.10 -3.80 0.27
N THR A 118 4.55 -2.83 1.00
CA THR A 118 5.36 -1.90 1.82
C THR A 118 6.25 -2.67 2.79
N LEU A 119 5.69 -3.65 3.50
CA LEU A 119 6.43 -4.42 4.49
C LEU A 119 7.54 -5.27 3.88
N VAL A 120 7.29 -5.99 2.78
CA VAL A 120 8.34 -6.84 2.17
C VAL A 120 9.44 -6.03 1.48
N LEU A 121 9.10 -4.86 0.93
CA LEU A 121 10.07 -3.91 0.36
C LEU A 121 10.94 -3.33 1.46
N LEU A 122 10.32 -2.79 2.52
CA LEU A 122 11.05 -2.22 3.66
C LEU A 122 11.91 -3.29 4.37
N HIS A 123 11.40 -4.51 4.53
CA HIS A 123 12.17 -5.63 5.05
C HIS A 123 13.45 -5.90 4.25
N ARG A 124 13.33 -5.90 2.91
CA ARG A 124 14.46 -6.09 2.00
C ARG A 124 15.46 -4.94 2.15
N ASP A 125 14.98 -3.70 2.19
CA ASP A 125 15.83 -2.50 2.28
C ASP A 125 16.55 -2.41 3.64
N LEU A 126 15.96 -2.98 4.70
CA LEU A 126 16.58 -3.10 6.03
C LEU A 126 17.52 -4.32 6.16
N GLU A 127 17.59 -5.19 5.15
CA GLU A 127 18.43 -6.40 5.12
C GLU A 127 18.31 -7.30 6.37
N LEU A 128 17.09 -7.44 6.91
CA LEU A 128 16.86 -8.19 8.14
C LEU A 128 17.19 -9.70 7.99
N ASP A 129 17.70 -10.30 9.07
CA ASP A 129 18.21 -11.68 9.07
C ASP A 129 17.10 -12.76 9.00
N GLU A 130 15.94 -12.48 9.56
CA GLU A 130 14.81 -13.42 9.55
C GLU A 130 13.93 -13.19 8.31
N PRO A 131 13.30 -14.22 7.74
CA PRO A 131 12.33 -14.01 6.65
C PRO A 131 11.09 -13.28 7.16
N LEU A 132 10.48 -12.46 6.30
CA LEU A 132 9.19 -11.85 6.57
C LEU A 132 8.11 -12.43 5.68
N TRP A 133 7.05 -12.92 6.32
CA TRP A 133 5.87 -13.45 5.66
C TRP A 133 4.66 -12.54 5.86
N VAL A 134 4.00 -12.19 4.76
CA VAL A 134 2.77 -11.39 4.80
C VAL A 134 1.71 -12.00 3.90
N LEU A 135 0.63 -12.49 4.48
CA LEU A 135 -0.54 -12.96 3.76
C LEU A 135 -1.53 -11.79 3.63
N ALA A 136 -1.68 -11.30 2.40
CA ALA A 136 -2.78 -10.43 2.00
C ALA A 136 -3.89 -11.31 1.39
N ALA A 137 -5.14 -10.86 1.46
CA ALA A 137 -6.32 -11.63 1.05
C ALA A 137 -6.10 -12.49 -0.22
N THR A 138 -5.53 -11.92 -1.29
CA THR A 138 -5.37 -12.54 -2.61
C THR A 138 -3.96 -13.05 -2.92
N ALA A 139 -2.96 -12.76 -2.08
CA ALA A 139 -1.58 -13.16 -2.32
C ALA A 139 -0.75 -13.24 -1.05
N GLU A 140 0.23 -14.12 -1.13
CA GLU A 140 1.20 -14.36 -0.09
C GLU A 140 2.54 -13.77 -0.51
N PHE A 141 3.09 -12.88 0.31
CA PHE A 141 4.35 -12.18 0.07
C PHE A 141 5.42 -12.68 1.03
N LEU A 142 6.57 -13.02 0.50
CA LEU A 142 7.73 -13.51 1.26
C LEU A 142 8.94 -12.67 0.90
N SER A 143 9.48 -11.93 1.88
CA SER A 143 10.79 -11.29 1.76
C SER A 143 11.84 -12.22 2.35
N LYS A 144 12.86 -12.58 1.56
CA LYS A 144 13.94 -13.46 2.02
C LYS A 144 14.91 -12.70 2.94
N PRO A 145 15.62 -13.43 3.83
CA PRO A 145 16.69 -12.87 4.66
C PRO A 145 17.71 -12.06 3.86
N ARG A 146 18.26 -11.02 4.49
CA ARG A 146 19.40 -10.23 3.98
C ARG A 146 19.21 -9.73 2.56
N GLY A 147 17.98 -9.32 2.26
CA GLY A 147 17.60 -8.79 0.96
C GLY A 147 17.63 -9.79 -0.21
N GLY A 148 17.56 -11.11 0.07
CA GLY A 148 17.66 -12.19 -0.93
C GLY A 148 16.55 -12.27 -2.00
N GLY A 149 15.71 -11.24 -2.13
CA GLY A 149 14.61 -11.14 -3.09
C GLY A 149 13.23 -11.34 -2.45
N ILE A 150 12.19 -10.99 -3.22
CA ILE A 150 10.80 -11.13 -2.81
C ILE A 150 10.14 -12.20 -3.68
N LEU A 151 9.35 -13.08 -3.04
CA LEU A 151 8.50 -14.06 -3.69
C LEU A 151 7.04 -13.69 -3.44
N VAL A 152 6.22 -13.70 -4.48
CA VAL A 152 4.76 -13.57 -4.38
C VAL A 152 4.11 -14.80 -4.98
N GLN A 153 3.17 -15.40 -4.25
CA GLN A 153 2.50 -16.62 -4.65
C GLN A 153 1.02 -16.61 -4.29
N MET A 154 0.26 -17.53 -4.88
CA MET A 154 -1.11 -17.78 -4.46
C MET A 154 -1.14 -18.28 -3.00
N PRO A 155 -2.12 -17.85 -2.17
CA PRO A 155 -2.20 -18.22 -0.77
C PRO A 155 -2.24 -19.74 -0.56
N SER A 156 -1.31 -20.26 0.24
CA SER A 156 -1.18 -21.69 0.54
C SER A 156 -2.16 -22.18 1.63
N VAL A 157 -2.65 -21.28 2.48
CA VAL A 157 -3.55 -21.59 3.61
C VAL A 157 -5.02 -21.30 3.24
N ARG A 158 -5.92 -22.27 3.48
CA ARG A 158 -7.38 -22.05 3.38
C ARG A 158 -7.82 -21.09 4.51
N ARG A 159 -8.40 -19.96 4.12
CA ARG A 159 -8.88 -18.90 5.03
C ARG A 159 -9.85 -19.43 6.11
N PRO A 160 -9.91 -18.82 7.31
CA PRO A 160 -11.06 -18.98 8.20
C PRO A 160 -12.34 -18.60 7.44
N ARG A 161 -13.37 -19.41 7.59
CA ARG A 161 -14.59 -19.46 6.75
C ARG A 161 -15.56 -18.29 6.94
N SER A 162 -15.10 -17.11 7.37
CA SER A 162 -15.95 -15.90 7.40
C SER A 162 -15.82 -15.15 6.07
N GLU A 163 -16.86 -15.25 5.25
CA GLU A 163 -16.83 -15.04 3.79
C GLU A 163 -16.53 -13.62 3.27
N ASN A 164 -16.16 -12.63 4.08
CA ASN A 164 -15.91 -11.27 3.57
C ASN A 164 -14.72 -10.52 4.21
N THR A 165 -13.86 -11.21 4.96
CA THR A 165 -12.83 -10.51 5.74
C THR A 165 -11.60 -10.21 4.89
N ARG A 166 -11.34 -8.93 4.58
CA ARG A 166 -10.08 -8.46 3.99
C ARG A 166 -8.95 -8.57 5.04
N LEU A 167 -8.41 -9.79 5.15
CA LEU A 167 -7.41 -10.19 6.14
C LEU A 167 -6.00 -9.77 5.71
N LEU A 168 -5.22 -9.29 6.68
CA LEU A 168 -3.76 -9.17 6.61
C LEU A 168 -3.13 -9.93 7.78
N LEU A 169 -2.35 -10.95 7.49
CA LEU A 169 -1.58 -11.69 8.50
C LEU A 169 -0.09 -11.43 8.28
N VAL A 170 0.60 -11.03 9.33
CA VAL A 170 2.05 -10.77 9.34
C VAL A 170 2.71 -11.76 10.29
N SER A 171 3.73 -12.45 9.82
CA SER A 171 4.52 -13.40 10.61
C SER A 171 6.00 -13.28 10.28
N ALA A 172 6.82 -13.35 11.32
CA ALA A 172 8.29 -13.38 11.22
C ALA A 172 8.86 -14.76 11.60
N GLU A 173 8.03 -15.77 11.84
CA GLU A 173 8.48 -17.13 12.17
C GLU A 173 8.36 -18.06 10.96
N GLY A 174 9.28 -19.04 10.88
CA GLY A 174 9.31 -20.13 9.90
C GLY A 174 8.12 -21.10 9.94
N ALA A 175 6.92 -20.62 10.26
CA ALA A 175 5.68 -21.37 10.32
C ALA A 175 4.95 -21.33 8.97
N HIS A 176 5.55 -21.99 8.00
CA HIS A 176 4.95 -23.15 7.36
C HIS A 176 5.97 -23.63 6.33
N GLU A 177 6.36 -24.90 6.41
CA GLU A 177 6.72 -25.63 5.19
C GLU A 177 5.55 -25.43 4.22
N SER A 178 5.69 -24.44 3.34
CA SER A 178 4.79 -24.25 2.22
C SER A 178 4.83 -25.57 1.48
N LYS A 179 3.75 -26.35 1.60
CA LYS A 179 3.43 -27.37 0.62
C LYS A 179 3.37 -26.60 -0.69
N ARG A 180 4.47 -26.64 -1.45
CA ARG A 180 4.71 -25.94 -2.71
C ARG A 180 3.41 -25.45 -3.32
N SER A 181 3.04 -24.20 -3.04
CA SER A 181 2.05 -23.51 -3.85
C SER A 181 2.66 -23.45 -5.25
N THR A 182 2.05 -24.11 -6.22
CA THR A 182 2.63 -24.26 -7.56
C THR A 182 2.53 -23.00 -8.40
N ASP A 183 1.77 -22.00 -7.94
CA ASP A 183 1.43 -20.82 -8.72
C ASP A 183 2.24 -19.62 -8.19
N ILE A 184 3.51 -19.59 -8.60
CA ILE A 184 4.39 -18.44 -8.41
C ILE A 184 3.84 -17.28 -9.25
N LEU A 185 3.56 -16.15 -8.58
CA LEU A 185 3.07 -14.93 -9.22
C LEU A 185 4.21 -13.95 -9.51
N LEU A 186 5.26 -13.97 -8.69
CA LEU A 186 6.46 -13.14 -8.84
C LEU A 186 7.63 -13.82 -8.14
N ASP A 187 8.78 -13.90 -8.80
CA ASP A 187 10.08 -14.27 -8.23
C ASP A 187 11.13 -13.18 -8.54
N ALA A 188 12.36 -13.38 -8.10
CA ALA A 188 13.42 -12.38 -8.26
C ALA A 188 13.76 -12.08 -9.74
N ASP A 189 13.72 -13.09 -10.61
CA ASP A 189 14.07 -12.93 -12.02
C ASP A 189 12.95 -12.17 -12.76
N THR A 190 11.69 -12.55 -12.51
CA THR A 190 10.52 -11.87 -13.06
C THR A 190 10.35 -10.46 -12.51
N GLU A 191 10.68 -10.21 -11.23
CA GLU A 191 10.75 -8.87 -10.64
C GLU A 191 11.77 -8.00 -11.38
N ALA A 192 13.00 -8.49 -11.58
CA ALA A 192 14.05 -7.71 -12.25
C ALA A 192 13.64 -7.29 -13.67
N VAL A 193 13.05 -8.22 -14.44
CA VAL A 193 12.54 -7.93 -15.79
C VAL A 193 11.40 -6.92 -15.75
N ALA A 194 10.47 -7.05 -14.80
CA ALA A 194 9.33 -6.17 -14.65
C ALA A 194 9.75 -4.73 -14.29
N LEU A 195 10.70 -4.58 -13.37
CA LEU A 195 11.23 -3.28 -12.97
C LEU A 195 12.02 -2.60 -14.10
N GLU A 196 12.77 -3.37 -14.88
CA GLU A 196 13.47 -2.83 -16.04
C GLU A 196 12.50 -2.36 -17.13
N SER A 197 11.47 -3.14 -17.46
CA SER A 197 10.44 -2.71 -18.41
C SER A 197 9.65 -1.49 -17.91
N ALA A 198 9.35 -1.42 -16.61
CA ALA A 198 8.72 -0.23 -16.03
C ALA A 198 9.62 1.02 -16.17
N ARG A 199 10.94 0.85 -16.06
CA ARG A 199 11.92 1.93 -16.21
C ARG A 199 12.07 2.40 -17.66
N THR A 200 12.10 1.48 -18.63
CA THR A 200 12.32 1.81 -20.04
C THR A 200 11.04 2.19 -20.78
N ASP A 201 9.95 1.46 -20.51
CA ASP A 201 8.71 1.52 -21.29
C ASP A 201 7.57 2.20 -20.54
N GLY A 202 7.78 2.49 -19.25
CA GLY A 202 6.77 3.02 -18.34
C GLY A 202 5.78 1.95 -17.85
N LEU A 203 4.95 2.35 -16.90
CA LEU A 203 3.94 1.52 -16.25
C LEU A 203 2.69 1.42 -17.12
N THR A 204 2.13 0.22 -17.20
CA THR A 204 0.79 0.02 -17.77
C THR A 204 -0.23 0.28 -16.67
N VAL A 205 -1.06 1.32 -16.81
CA VAL A 205 -2.08 1.71 -15.84
C VAL A 205 -3.45 1.77 -16.53
N ASN A 206 -4.51 1.37 -15.83
CA ASN A 206 -5.89 1.50 -16.32
C ASN A 206 -6.25 2.99 -16.50
N ALA A 207 -6.90 3.32 -17.62
CA ALA A 207 -7.36 4.68 -17.92
C ALA A 207 -8.35 5.20 -16.87
N ASP A 208 -9.28 4.34 -16.40
CA ASP A 208 -10.26 4.71 -15.37
C ASP A 208 -9.59 5.04 -14.04
N THR A 209 -8.49 4.35 -13.74
CA THR A 209 -7.69 4.57 -12.53
C THR A 209 -6.93 5.87 -12.61
N VAL A 210 -6.33 6.16 -13.78
CA VAL A 210 -5.70 7.46 -14.03
C VAL A 210 -6.72 8.60 -13.88
N GLU A 211 -7.94 8.42 -14.42
CA GLU A 211 -8.99 9.43 -14.29
C GLU A 211 -9.45 9.60 -12.84
N GLY A 212 -9.62 8.51 -12.10
CA GLY A 212 -9.93 8.57 -10.67
C GLY A 212 -8.86 9.31 -9.86
N LEU A 213 -7.58 9.04 -10.13
CA LEU A 213 -6.48 9.75 -9.47
C LEU A 213 -6.43 11.23 -9.87
N ARG A 214 -6.69 11.56 -11.15
CA ARG A 214 -6.78 12.96 -11.61
C ARG A 214 -7.93 13.71 -10.94
N SER A 215 -9.07 13.05 -10.75
CA SER A 215 -10.23 13.61 -10.06
C SER A 215 -9.92 13.96 -8.60
N PHE A 216 -9.12 13.16 -7.90
CA PHE A 216 -8.62 13.55 -6.58
C PHE A 216 -7.55 14.63 -6.65
N ALA A 217 -6.59 14.51 -7.58
CA ALA A 217 -5.51 15.48 -7.72
C ALA A 217 -6.02 16.90 -8.07
N SER A 218 -7.12 17.03 -8.81
CA SER A 218 -7.71 18.31 -9.17
C SER A 218 -8.26 19.08 -7.97
N ARG A 219 -8.53 18.40 -6.85
CA ARG A 219 -8.95 19.04 -5.58
C ARG A 219 -7.86 19.88 -4.94
N LEU A 220 -6.61 19.72 -5.35
CA LEU A 220 -5.49 20.60 -4.95
C LEU A 220 -5.49 21.93 -5.70
N LEU A 221 -6.26 22.05 -6.78
CA LEU A 221 -6.30 23.27 -7.58
C LEU A 221 -7.26 24.25 -6.92
N VAL A 222 -6.82 25.51 -6.80
CA VAL A 222 -7.72 26.60 -6.44
C VAL A 222 -8.66 26.84 -7.62
N PRO A 223 -9.99 26.93 -7.42
CA PRO A 223 -10.91 27.28 -8.48
C PRO A 223 -10.50 28.60 -9.15
N GLU A 224 -10.59 28.64 -10.48
CA GLU A 224 -10.44 29.89 -11.22
C GLU A 224 -11.58 30.83 -10.83
N SER A 225 -11.22 31.97 -10.25
CA SER A 225 -12.14 33.06 -9.91
C SER A 225 -11.58 34.36 -10.48
N GLU A 226 -12.42 35.38 -10.70
CA GLU A 226 -11.94 36.71 -11.09
C GLU A 226 -10.87 37.24 -10.11
N GLN A 227 -10.97 36.85 -8.84
CA GLN A 227 -10.01 37.19 -7.80
C GLN A 227 -8.67 36.43 -7.98
N SER A 228 -8.71 35.11 -8.23
CA SER A 228 -7.53 34.29 -8.55
C SER A 228 -6.80 34.79 -9.81
N LEU A 229 -7.56 35.26 -10.81
CA LEU A 229 -7.04 35.84 -12.06
C LEU A 229 -6.39 37.22 -11.84
N ARG A 230 -6.98 38.06 -10.99
CA ARG A 230 -6.48 39.42 -10.73
C ARG A 230 -5.30 39.48 -9.77
N PHE A 231 -5.24 38.57 -8.80
CA PHE A 231 -4.29 38.68 -7.68
C PHE A 231 -3.37 37.46 -7.52
N GLY A 232 -3.53 36.43 -8.35
CA GLY A 232 -2.80 35.17 -8.28
C GLY A 232 -3.58 34.07 -7.56
N ALA A 233 -3.25 32.82 -7.85
CA ALA A 233 -3.87 31.65 -7.21
C ALA A 233 -3.65 31.71 -5.68
N GLY A 234 -4.75 31.61 -4.91
CA GLY A 234 -4.71 31.66 -3.44
C GLY A 234 -4.81 33.08 -2.83
N ALA A 235 -4.88 34.13 -3.64
CA ALA A 235 -4.96 35.50 -3.12
C ALA A 235 -6.27 35.79 -2.37
N GLY A 236 -6.16 35.99 -1.05
CA GLY A 236 -7.28 36.30 -0.16
C GLY A 236 -7.93 35.08 0.50
N ILE A 237 -7.37 33.88 0.30
CA ILE A 237 -7.57 32.77 1.24
C ILE A 237 -6.60 33.05 2.38
N ASN A 238 -7.09 33.17 3.62
CA ASN A 238 -6.24 33.44 4.78
C ASN A 238 -5.11 32.39 4.82
N ASP A 239 -3.87 32.85 4.58
CA ASP A 239 -2.66 32.24 5.12
C ASP A 239 -2.85 32.23 6.64
N THR A 240 -3.22 31.08 7.18
CA THR A 240 -3.02 30.76 8.59
C THR A 240 -2.00 29.65 8.61
N ASP A 241 -0.76 30.06 8.34
CA ASP A 241 0.47 29.43 8.80
C ASP A 241 0.52 29.28 10.33
#